data_AF-A0A0B7ME53-F1
#
_entry.id   AF-A0A0B7ME53-F1
#
_cell.length_a   1.000
_cell.length_b   1.000
_cell.length_c   1.000
_cell.angle_alpha   90.00
_cell.angle_beta   90.00
_cell.angle_gamma   90.00
#
_symmetry.space_group_name_H-M   'P 1'
#
loop_
_entity.id
_entity.type
_entity.pdbx_description
1 polymer ?
#
loop_
_entity_poly.entity_id
_entity_poly.type
_entity_poly.pdbx_seq_one_letter_code
_entity_poly.pdbx_strand_id
1 'polypeptide(L)' 'MPEVEVVSTANDGKETIRQVEIHQPDVVFLDIDMPEMNGLEAARELAEIQPDTYFVFATAFPFFAPQLPARGLFRKC' A
#
# COMPACT_ATOMS: atom_id res chain seq x y z
N MET A 1 13.63 -4.53 -21.32
CA MET A 1 12.31 -4.57 -20.64
C MET A 1 12.63 -4.45 -19.16
N PRO A 2 12.04 -3.50 -18.40
CA PRO A 2 12.24 -3.53 -16.96
C PRO A 2 11.64 -4.83 -16.44
N GLU A 3 12.47 -5.68 -15.83
CA GLU A 3 12.03 -6.89 -15.15
C GLU A 3 11.48 -6.47 -13.78
N VAL A 4 10.24 -6.89 -13.50
CA VAL A 4 9.65 -6.73 -12.17
C VAL A 4 10.00 -7.98 -11.39
N GLU A 5 10.60 -7.80 -10.22
CA GLU A 5 10.94 -8.89 -9.30
C GLU A 5 10.04 -8.82 -8.07
N VAL A 6 9.51 -9.97 -7.65
CA VAL A 6 8.74 -10.08 -6.40
C VAL A 6 9.72 -10.33 -5.27
N VAL A 7 10.00 -9.30 -4.48
CA VAL A 7 10.99 -9.36 -3.39
C VAL A 7 10.43 -9.97 -2.10
N SER A 8 9.12 -9.92 -1.87
CA SER A 8 8.47 -10.49 -0.69
C SER A 8 6.96 -10.63 -0.89
N THR A 9 6.34 -11.47 -0.05
CA THR A 9 4.88 -11.59 0.13
C THR A 9 4.51 -11.41 1.60
N ALA A 10 3.27 -10.98 1.87
CA ALA A 10 2.74 -10.82 3.21
C ALA A 10 1.26 -11.25 3.24
N ASN A 11 0.79 -11.73 4.41
CA ASN A 11 -0.58 -12.25 4.57
C ASN A 11 -1.50 -11.31 5.38
N ASP A 12 -0.93 -10.28 6.01
CA ASP A 12 -1.65 -9.28 6.78
C ASP A 12 -0.93 -7.91 6.75
N GLY A 13 -1.60 -6.87 7.25
CA GLY A 13 -1.06 -5.51 7.27
C GLY A 13 0.24 -5.34 8.07
N LYS A 14 0.40 -6.05 9.19
CA LYS A 14 1.60 -5.95 10.04
C LYS A 14 2.79 -6.65 9.39
N GLU A 15 2.56 -7.83 8.82
CA GLU A 15 3.57 -8.52 8.04
C GLU A 15 3.98 -7.65 6.85
N THR A 16 3.02 -6.99 6.19
CA THR A 16 3.32 -6.08 5.09
C THR A 16 4.26 -4.95 5.51
N ILE A 17 3.96 -4.27 6.63
CA ILE A 17 4.83 -3.21 7.18
C ILE A 17 6.26 -3.73 7.38
N ARG A 18 6.40 -4.87 8.06
CA ARG A 18 7.70 -5.48 8.32
C ARG A 18 8.45 -5.82 7.03
N GLN A 19 7.77 -6.38 6.03
CA GLN A 19 8.40 -6.76 4.77
C GLN A 19 8.84 -5.54 3.96
N VAL A 20 8.04 -4.47 3.97
CA VAL A 20 8.36 -3.21 3.31
C VAL A 20 9.54 -2.51 3.97
N GLU A 21 9.64 -2.54 5.30
CA GLU A 21 10.82 -2.04 6.03
C GLU A 21 12.11 -2.80 5.67
N ILE A 22 12.02 -4.13 5.53
CA ILE A 22 13.19 -4.98 5.23
C ILE A 22 13.64 -4.84 3.77
N HIS A 23 12.70 -4.87 2.83
CA HIS A 23 13.01 -5.00 1.39
C HIS A 23 12.97 -3.67 0.64
N GLN A 24 12.41 -2.61 1.25
CA GLN A 24 12.24 -1.28 0.65
C GLN A 24 11.79 -1.31 -0.82
N PRO A 25 10.65 -1.97 -1.13
CA PRO A 25 10.17 -2.10 -2.49
C PRO A 25 9.71 -0.76 -3.07
N ASP A 26 9.85 -0.60 -4.39
CA ASP A 26 9.30 0.55 -5.11
C ASP A 26 7.76 0.52 -5.18
N VAL A 27 7.17 -0.67 -5.24
CA VAL A 27 5.73 -0.88 -5.40
C VAL A 27 5.24 -1.98 -4.46
N VAL A 28 4.12 -1.74 -3.78
CA VAL A 28 3.44 -2.71 -2.91
C VAL A 28 2.00 -2.88 -3.38
N PHE A 29 1.61 -4.13 -3.63
CA PHE A 29 0.22 -4.51 -3.87
C PHE A 29 -0.44 -4.88 -2.56
N LEU A 30 -1.55 -4.21 -2.22
CA LEU A 30 -2.28 -4.39 -0.98
C LEU A 30 -3.73 -4.77 -1.25
N ASP A 31 -4.24 -5.80 -0.55
CA ASP A 31 -5.68 -5.98 -0.43
C ASP A 31 -6.22 -5.11 0.71
N ILE A 32 -7.42 -4.57 0.56
CA ILE A 32 -8.09 -3.86 1.64
C ILE A 32 -8.57 -4.86 2.69
N ASP A 33 -9.14 -5.99 2.29
CA ASP A 33 -9.68 -6.99 3.22
C ASP A 33 -8.58 -7.98 3.65
N MET A 34 -7.75 -7.56 4.61
CA MET A 34 -6.74 -8.42 5.24
C MET A 34 -7.09 -8.68 6.73
N PRO A 35 -6.75 -9.88 7.26
CA PRO A 35 -6.94 -10.19 8.68
C PRO A 35 -6.02 -9.34 9.56
N GLU A 36 -6.42 -9.16 10.82
CA GLU A 36 -5.75 -8.35 11.87
C GLU A 36 -5.62 -6.84 11.60
N MET A 37 -5.09 -6.46 10.45
CA MET A 37 -4.83 -5.09 10.05
C MET A 37 -5.11 -4.97 8.55
N ASN A 38 -6.02 -4.05 8.20
CA ASN A 38 -6.44 -3.89 6.81
C ASN A 38 -5.36 -3.16 5.98
N GLY A 39 -5.40 -3.33 4.66
CA GLY A 39 -4.39 -2.72 3.79
C GLY A 39 -4.39 -1.20 3.78
N LEU A 40 -5.52 -0.57 4.10
CA LEU A 40 -5.59 0.90 4.14
C LEU A 40 -4.89 1.47 5.38
N GLU A 41 -5.00 0.80 6.53
CA GLU A 41 -4.23 1.11 7.73
C GLU A 41 -2.73 0.91 7.47
N ALA A 42 -2.34 -0.22 6.86
CA ALA A 42 -0.95 -0.48 6.49
C ALA A 42 -0.37 0.58 5.55
N ALA A 43 -1.10 0.95 4.51
CA ALA A 43 -0.66 2.00 3.60
C ALA A 43 -0.52 3.38 4.29
N ARG A 44 -1.37 3.70 5.26
CA ARG A 44 -1.27 4.97 6.02
C ARG A 44 -0.01 5.01 6.85
N GLU A 45 0.27 3.95 7.60
CA GLU A 45 1.50 3.86 8.40
C GLU A 45 2.73 3.88 7.49
N LEU A 46 2.70 3.10 6.41
CA LEU A 46 3.82 3.02 5.47
C LEU A 46 4.07 4.33 4.72
N ALA A 47 3.04 5.13 4.43
CA ALA A 47 3.22 6.44 3.81
C ALA A 47 3.98 7.43 4.71
N GLU A 48 3.98 7.25 6.02
CA GLU A 48 4.76 8.08 6.95
C GLU A 48 6.23 7.66 7.01
N ILE A 49 6.53 6.37 6.86
CA ILE A 49 7.89 5.82 6.99
C ILE A 49 8.62 5.58 5.66
N GLN A 50 7.89 5.35 4.56
CA GLN A 50 8.39 5.15 3.20
C GLN A 50 7.56 5.97 2.20
N PRO A 51 7.82 7.29 2.10
CA PRO A 51 7.06 8.19 1.22
C PRO A 51 7.31 7.94 -0.27
N ASP A 52 8.40 7.26 -0.64
CA ASP A 52 8.76 6.98 -2.03
C ASP A 52 8.14 5.68 -2.58
N THR A 53 7.50 4.87 -1.74
CA THR A 53 6.87 3.61 -2.13
C THR A 53 5.47 3.84 -2.70
N TYR A 54 5.18 3.23 -3.85
CA TYR A 54 3.86 3.29 -4.47
C TYR A 54 2.95 2.16 -3.97
N PHE A 55 1.77 2.52 -3.47
CA PHE A 55 0.76 1.56 -3.02
C PHE A 55 -0.33 1.36 -4.07
N VAL A 56 -0.54 0.11 -4.48
CA VAL A 56 -1.60 -0.31 -5.39
C VAL A 56 -2.60 -1.17 -4.63
N PHE A 57 -3.83 -0.68 -4.49
CA PHE A 57 -4.89 -1.45 -3.85
C PHE A 57 -5.54 -2.40 -4.87
N ALA A 58 -5.35 -3.70 -4.65
CA ALA A 58 -5.99 -4.76 -5.41
C ALA A 58 -6.95 -5.50 -4.48
N THR A 59 -8.22 -5.07 -4.48
CA THR A 59 -9.27 -5.65 -3.62
C THR A 59 -10.41 -6.22 -4.46
N ALA A 60 -10.99 -7.33 -4.03
CA ALA A 60 -12.16 -7.93 -4.65
C ALA A 60 -13.46 -7.33 -4.08
N PHE A 61 -13.73 -6.05 -4.35
CA PHE A 61 -15.00 -5.41 -4.00
C PHE A 61 -15.89 -5.20 -5.24
N PRO A 62 -17.11 -5.78 -5.31
CA PRO A 62 -18.07 -5.48 -6.39
C PRO A 62 -18.69 -4.06 -6.31
N PHE A 63 -18.37 -3.25 -5.30
CA PHE A 63 -18.91 -1.91 -5.15
C PHE A 63 -17.91 -0.98 -4.44
N PHE A 64 -17.09 -0.26 -5.21
CA PHE A 64 -16.18 0.75 -4.68
C PHE A 64 -16.89 2.11 -4.64
N ALA A 65 -17.24 2.60 -3.45
CA ALA A 65 -17.61 3.99 -3.22
C ALA A 65 -16.52 4.65 -2.35
N PRO A 66 -15.58 5.42 -2.93
CA PRO A 66 -14.51 6.02 -2.16
C PRO A 66 -15.07 7.22 -1.39
N GLN A 67 -15.29 7.05 -0.09
CA GLN A 67 -15.39 8.18 0.83
C GLN A 67 -13.97 8.69 1.13
N LEU A 68 -13.38 9.36 0.14
CA LEU A 68 -12.19 10.18 0.31
C LEU A 68 -12.63 11.65 0.25
N PRO A 69 -12.53 12.43 1.33
CA PRO A 69 -12.52 13.88 1.20
C PRO A 69 -11.26 14.27 0.42
N ALA A 70 -11.45 14.65 -0.84
CA ALA A 70 -10.39 15.12 -1.71
C ALA A 70 -9.77 16.41 -1.13
N ARG A 71 -8.65 16.30 -0.42
CA ARG A 71 -7.83 17.45 -0.07
C ARG A 71 -6.34 17.12 -0.15
N GLY A 72 -5.93 16.60 -1.30
CA GLY A 72 -4.53 16.61 -1.74
C GLY A 72 -4.18 18.00 -2.28
N LEU A 73 -3.38 18.75 -1.53
CA LEU A 73 -2.79 20.02 -1.97
C LEU A 73 -1.60 19.70 -2.90
N PHE A 74 -1.85 19.49 -4.20
CA PHE A 74 -0.77 19.38 -5.17
C PHE A 74 -0.22 20.78 -5.46
N ARG A 75 0.89 21.14 -4.80
CA ARG A 75 1.72 22.27 -5.22
C ARG A 75 2.64 21.78 -6.34
N LYS A 76 2.39 22.24 -7.58
CA LYS A 76 3.41 22.22 -8.63
C LYS A 76 4.28 23.49 -8.49
N CYS A 77 5.59 23.31 -8.50
CA CYS A 77 6.50 24.31 -9.06
C CYS A 77 6.35 24.30 -10.59
#